data_AF-A0A7V1WD46-F1
#
_entry.id   AF-A0A7V1WD46-F1
#
_cell.length_a   1.000
_cell.length_b   1.000
_cell.length_c   1.000
_cell.angle_alpha   90.00
_cell.angle_beta   90.00
_cell.angle_gamma   90.00
#
_symmetry.space_group_name_H-M   'P 1'
#
loop_
_entity.id
_entity.type
_entity.pdbx_description
1 polymer ?
#
loop_
_entity_poly.entity_id
_entity_poly.type
_entity_poly.pdbx_seq_one_letter_code
_entity_poly.pdbx_strand_id
1 'polypeptide(L)'
;MGIFFVLHGLAHAVGILATWTRVDVGFRDALWLLPGPVRLRSPIGSAFGAVWLVALVGWVIAGAGAIAGAEWWPALAVGSAVVSLAAMVPWWDAMPPGVRLGILADVVVIVVLLSPLGSGVT
;
A
#
# COMPACT_ATOMS: atom_id res chain seq x y z
N MET A 1 5.28 9.71 13.15
CA MET A 1 5.07 8.43 12.42
C MET A 1 3.59 8.07 12.30
N GLY A 2 2.80 8.05 13.38
CA GLY A 2 1.39 7.62 13.30
C GLY A 2 0.49 8.38 12.31
N ILE A 3 0.52 9.72 12.32
CA ILE A 3 -0.26 10.54 11.34
C ILE A 3 0.16 10.20 9.90
N PHE A 4 1.46 10.04 9.65
CA PHE A 4 1.98 9.66 8.34
C PHE A 4 1.42 8.31 7.88
N PHE A 5 1.38 7.30 8.75
CA PHE A 5 0.81 5.99 8.41
C PHE A 5 -0.70 6.05 8.11
N VAL A 6 -1.45 6.86 8.86
CA VAL A 6 -2.88 7.06 8.57
C VAL A 6 -3.06 7.69 7.19
N LEU A 7 -2.34 8.79 6.89
CA LEU A 7 -2.45 9.47 5.60
C LEU A 7 -1.99 8.59 4.43
N HIS A 8 -0.87 7.87 4.59
CA HIS A 8 -0.38 6.92 3.59
C HIS A 8 -1.34 5.75 3.37
N GLY A 9 -1.91 5.20 4.45
CA GLY A 9 -2.94 4.17 4.39
C GLY A 9 -4.16 4.63 3.60
N LEU A 10 -4.68 5.82 3.89
CA LEU A 10 -5.83 6.38 3.17
C LEU A 10 -5.55 6.57 1.67
N ALA A 11 -4.31 6.84 1.28
CA ALA A 11 -3.94 6.94 -0.13
C ALA A 11 -4.19 5.63 -0.91
N HIS A 12 -4.19 4.47 -0.25
CA HIS A 12 -4.47 3.18 -0.90
C HIS A 12 -5.91 3.06 -1.41
N ALA A 13 -6.82 3.93 -0.94
CA ALA A 13 -8.19 3.99 -1.46
C ALA A 13 -8.22 4.19 -2.98
N VAL A 14 -7.22 4.87 -3.57
CA VAL A 14 -7.15 5.05 -5.03
C VAL A 14 -7.00 3.74 -5.79
N GLY A 15 -6.23 2.78 -5.25
CA GLY A 15 -6.08 1.45 -5.85
C GLY A 15 -7.39 0.66 -5.80
N ILE A 16 -8.08 0.73 -4.66
CA ILE A 16 -9.41 0.13 -4.47
C ILE A 16 -10.41 0.70 -5.50
N LEU A 17 -10.47 2.02 -5.62
CA LEU A 17 -11.32 2.72 -6.58
C LEU A 17 -10.98 2.32 -8.01
N ALA A 18 -9.69 2.24 -8.35
CA ALA A 18 -9.23 1.86 -9.68
C ALA A 18 -9.67 0.44 -10.10
N THR A 19 -9.80 -0.47 -9.14
CA THR A 19 -10.17 -1.88 -9.41
C THR A 19 -11.66 -2.16 -9.31
N TRP A 20 -12.39 -1.48 -8.44
CA TRP A 20 -13.80 -1.79 -8.15
C TRP A 20 -14.80 -0.81 -8.77
N THR A 21 -14.33 0.33 -9.25
CA THR A 21 -15.20 1.39 -9.76
C THR A 21 -14.76 1.84 -11.15
N ARG A 22 -15.53 2.78 -11.72
CA ARG A 22 -15.19 3.46 -12.98
C ARG A 22 -14.69 4.89 -12.76
N VAL A 23 -14.49 5.30 -11.50
CA VAL A 23 -13.97 6.63 -11.18
C VAL A 23 -12.59 6.79 -11.78
N ASP A 24 -12.35 7.91 -12.46
CA ASP A 24 -11.03 8.23 -13.00
C ASP A 24 -10.13 8.76 -11.88
N VAL A 25 -9.19 7.92 -11.46
CA VAL A 25 -8.14 8.23 -10.48
C VAL A 25 -6.75 8.22 -11.12
N GLY A 26 -6.67 8.35 -12.45
CA GLY A 26 -5.43 8.37 -13.22
C GLY A 26 -4.81 7.00 -13.51
N PHE A 27 -5.43 5.90 -13.06
CA PHE A 27 -5.01 4.55 -13.42
C PHE A 27 -5.45 4.18 -14.83
N ARG A 28 -4.59 3.47 -15.54
CA ARG A 28 -4.88 2.89 -16.86
C ARG A 28 -5.33 1.45 -16.70
N ASP A 29 -6.22 0.99 -17.57
CA ASP A 29 -6.52 -0.44 -17.66
C ASP A 29 -5.43 -1.18 -18.46
N ALA A 30 -4.25 -1.30 -17.84
CA ALA A 30 -3.07 -1.93 -18.42
C ALA A 30 -2.94 -3.40 -17.99
N LEU A 31 -2.08 -4.14 -18.70
CA LEU A 31 -1.66 -5.48 -18.28
C LEU A 31 -0.83 -5.39 -17.00
N TRP A 32 -0.91 -6.43 -16.17
CA TRP A 32 0.04 -6.61 -15.08
C TRP A 32 1.44 -6.98 -15.62
N LEU A 33 2.46 -6.86 -14.76
CA LEU A 33 3.86 -7.20 -15.08
C LEU A 33 4.11 -8.70 -15.26
N LEU A 34 3.23 -9.56 -14.72
CA LEU A 34 3.40 -11.00 -14.78
C LEU A 34 2.91 -11.55 -16.14
N PRO A 35 3.32 -12.75 -16.55
CA PRO A 35 2.83 -13.36 -17.79
C PRO A 35 1.31 -13.49 -17.83
N GLY A 36 0.73 -13.32 -19.03
CA GLY A 36 -0.69 -13.56 -19.30
C GLY A 36 -1.52 -12.28 -19.50
N PRO A 37 -2.75 -12.42 -20.03
CA PRO A 37 -3.58 -11.29 -20.46
C PRO A 37 -4.38 -10.66 -19.30
N VAL A 38 -3.81 -10.57 -18.09
CA VAL A 38 -4.52 -10.06 -16.92
C VAL A 38 -4.44 -8.54 -16.88
N ARG A 39 -5.60 -7.89 -16.83
CA ARG A 39 -5.75 -6.43 -16.79
C ARG A 39 -6.23 -5.94 -15.43
N LEU A 40 -6.00 -4.66 -15.14
CA LEU A 40 -6.40 -4.05 -13.87
C LEU A 40 -7.92 -4.13 -13.64
N ARG A 41 -8.74 -3.95 -14.68
CA ARG A 41 -10.21 -4.08 -14.62
C ARG A 41 -10.67 -5.50 -14.95
N SER A 42 -10.11 -6.48 -14.27
CA SER A 42 -10.48 -7.89 -14.36
C SER A 42 -10.84 -8.46 -12.98
N PRO A 43 -11.42 -9.67 -12.89
CA PRO A 43 -11.67 -10.31 -11.58
C PRO A 43 -10.40 -10.44 -10.72
N ILE A 44 -9.25 -10.69 -11.34
CA ILE A 44 -7.96 -10.75 -10.63
C ILE A 44 -7.58 -9.35 -10.14
N GLY A 45 -7.72 -8.32 -10.97
CA GLY A 45 -7.51 -6.94 -10.56
C GLY A 45 -8.42 -6.53 -9.40
N SER A 46 -9.68 -6.93 -9.41
CA SER A 46 -10.60 -6.75 -8.28
C SER A 46 -10.13 -7.47 -7.01
N ALA A 47 -9.54 -8.66 -7.13
CA ALA A 47 -8.93 -9.34 -5.97
C ALA A 47 -7.75 -8.54 -5.40
N PHE A 48 -6.93 -7.93 -6.27
CA PHE A 48 -5.88 -6.99 -5.83
C PHE A 48 -6.43 -5.73 -5.18
N GLY A 49 -7.63 -5.26 -5.57
CA GLY A 49 -8.40 -4.26 -4.84
C GLY A 49 -8.62 -4.62 -3.37
N ALA A 50 -8.90 -5.90 -3.07
CA ALA A 50 -9.03 -6.36 -1.70
C ALA A 50 -7.68 -6.35 -0.97
N VAL A 51 -6.58 -6.67 -1.66
CA VAL A 51 -5.22 -6.58 -1.08
C VAL A 51 -4.88 -5.13 -0.73
N TRP A 52 -5.23 -4.16 -1.58
CA TRP A 52 -5.10 -2.73 -1.25
C TRP A 52 -5.95 -2.31 -0.06
N LEU A 53 -7.17 -2.85 0.09
CA LEU A 53 -8.00 -2.62 1.27
C LEU A 53 -7.35 -3.18 2.54
N VAL A 54 -6.75 -4.37 2.48
CA VAL A 54 -6.02 -4.95 3.62
C VAL A 54 -4.83 -4.06 4.00
N ALA A 55 -4.05 -3.58 3.02
CA ALA A 55 -2.96 -2.64 3.27
C ALA A 55 -3.45 -1.34 3.91
N LEU A 56 -4.55 -0.75 3.41
CA LEU A 56 -5.17 0.45 3.97
C LEU A 56 -5.51 0.25 5.45
N VAL A 57 -6.23 -0.82 5.77
CA VAL A 57 -6.65 -1.12 7.13
C VAL A 57 -5.43 -1.34 8.04
N GLY A 58 -4.44 -2.10 7.57
CA GLY A 58 -3.20 -2.34 8.29
C GLY A 58 -2.45 -1.04 8.61
N TRP A 59 -2.31 -0.15 7.62
CA TRP A 59 -1.67 1.16 7.80
C TRP A 59 -2.40 2.07 8.77
N VAL A 60 -3.73 2.12 8.71
CA VAL A 60 -4.54 2.93 9.63
C VAL A 60 -4.43 2.41 11.07
N ILE A 61 -4.49 1.08 11.25
CA ILE A 61 -4.33 0.46 12.58
C ILE A 61 -2.91 0.66 13.11
N ALA A 62 -1.88 0.49 12.28
CA ALA A 62 -0.50 0.76 12.65
C ALA A 62 -0.31 2.24 13.02
N GLY A 63 -0.93 3.16 12.28
CA GLY A 63 -0.95 4.58 12.59
C GLY A 63 -1.59 4.89 13.95
N ALA A 64 -2.76 4.30 14.22
CA ALA A 64 -3.44 4.43 15.52
C ALA A 64 -2.61 3.84 16.67
N GLY A 65 -2.02 2.66 16.47
CA GLY A 65 -1.11 2.03 17.44
C GLY A 65 0.10 2.90 17.74
N ALA A 66 0.69 3.52 16.71
CA ALA A 66 1.82 4.43 16.88
C ALA A 66 1.44 5.71 17.65
N ILE A 67 0.22 6.25 17.44
CA ILE A 67 -0.28 7.39 18.22
C ILE A 67 -0.52 6.99 19.68
N ALA A 68 -1.02 5.77 19.91
CA ALA A 68 -1.30 5.24 21.25
C ALA A 68 -0.06 4.70 21.98
N GLY A 69 1.13 4.70 21.35
CA GLY A 69 2.36 4.15 21.94
C GLY A 69 2.35 2.63 22.09
N ALA A 70 1.61 1.91 21.25
CA ALA A 70 1.42 0.46 21.38
C ALA A 70 2.58 -0.33 20.72
N GLU A 71 3.23 -1.22 21.47
CA GLU A 71 4.45 -1.93 21.03
C GLU A 71 4.32 -2.76 19.73
N TRP A 72 3.09 -3.12 19.34
CA TRP A 72 2.82 -3.91 18.13
C TRP A 72 2.80 -3.07 16.84
N TRP A 73 2.74 -1.74 16.92
CA TRP A 73 2.60 -0.87 15.75
C TRP A 73 3.71 -1.07 14.70
N PRO A 74 5.00 -1.28 15.05
CA PRO A 74 6.07 -1.41 14.06
C PRO A 74 5.92 -2.66 13.20
N ALA A 75 5.61 -3.80 13.83
CA ALA A 75 5.41 -5.06 13.13
C ALA A 75 4.24 -4.97 12.14
N LEU A 76 3.15 -4.32 12.55
CA LEU A 76 1.99 -4.11 11.68
C LEU A 76 2.29 -3.14 10.53
N ALA A 77 3.07 -2.08 10.77
CA ALA A 77 3.51 -1.15 9.73
C ALA A 77 4.36 -1.86 8.67
N VAL A 78 5.33 -2.68 9.09
CA VAL A 78 6.15 -3.49 8.17
C VAL A 78 5.29 -4.46 7.38
N GLY A 79 4.38 -5.19 8.04
CA GLY A 79 3.45 -6.10 7.36
C GLY A 79 2.58 -5.39 6.33
N SER A 80 2.06 -4.20 6.68
CA SER A 80 1.22 -3.38 5.79
C SER A 80 2.02 -2.88 4.58
N ALA A 81 3.28 -2.48 4.78
CA ALA A 81 4.18 -2.11 3.69
C ALA A 81 4.43 -3.27 2.73
N VAL A 82 4.68 -4.48 3.24
CA VAL A 82 4.88 -5.67 2.39
C VAL A 82 3.62 -6.00 1.59
N VAL A 83 2.44 -5.96 2.23
CA VAL A 83 1.15 -6.19 1.55
C VAL A 83 0.88 -5.11 0.50
N SER A 84 1.19 -3.85 0.79
CA SER A 84 1.11 -2.74 -0.17
C SER A 84 1.98 -3.00 -1.40
N LEU A 85 3.26 -3.33 -1.21
CA LEU A 85 4.17 -3.63 -2.31
C LEU A 85 3.65 -4.81 -3.16
N ALA A 86 3.16 -5.86 -2.51
CA ALA A 86 2.55 -7.00 -3.21
C ALA A 86 1.32 -6.57 -4.03
N ALA A 87 0.51 -5.65 -3.52
CA ALA A 87 -0.65 -5.11 -4.24
C ALA A 87 -0.24 -4.21 -5.41
N MET A 88 0.83 -3.43 -5.28
CA MET A 88 1.21 -2.39 -6.25
C MET A 88 2.10 -2.91 -7.38
N VAL A 89 3.14 -3.69 -7.07
CA VAL A 89 4.20 -4.05 -8.02
C VAL A 89 3.64 -4.70 -9.28
N PRO A 90 2.70 -5.66 -9.23
CA PRO A 90 2.15 -6.26 -10.44
C PRO A 90 1.49 -5.23 -11.39
N TRP A 91 1.03 -4.09 -10.89
CA TRP A 91 0.30 -3.08 -11.66
C TRP A 91 1.15 -1.85 -12.01
N TRP A 92 2.47 -1.99 -12.05
CA TRP A 92 3.39 -0.86 -12.30
C TRP A 92 2.99 0.00 -13.49
N ASP A 93 2.67 -0.62 -14.63
CA ASP A 93 2.30 0.07 -15.87
C ASP A 93 0.89 0.69 -15.85
N ALA A 94 0.06 0.26 -14.91
CA ALA A 94 -1.28 0.77 -14.71
C ALA A 94 -1.30 2.04 -13.84
N MET A 95 -0.33 2.19 -12.93
CA MET A 95 -0.28 3.25 -11.92
C MET A 95 0.24 4.59 -12.48
N PRO A 96 -0.39 5.73 -12.13
CA PRO A 96 0.17 7.05 -12.43
C PRO A 96 1.44 7.33 -11.59
N PRO A 97 2.32 8.24 -12.03
CA PRO A 97 3.61 8.50 -11.36
C PRO A 97 3.49 8.81 -9.86
N GLY A 98 2.48 9.58 -9.45
CA GLY A 98 2.28 9.92 -8.04
C GLY A 98 2.00 8.71 -7.14
N VAL A 99 1.32 7.69 -7.65
CA VAL A 99 1.06 6.45 -6.91
C VAL A 99 2.34 5.63 -6.77
N ARG A 100 3.21 5.61 -7.79
CA ARG A 100 4.51 4.91 -7.72
C ARG A 100 5.42 5.47 -6.63
N LEU A 101 5.29 6.75 -6.27
CA LEU A 101 6.03 7.32 -5.14
C LEU A 101 5.64 6.67 -3.80
N GLY A 102 4.43 6.12 -3.68
CA GLY A 102 3.98 5.37 -2.50
C GLY A 102 4.85 4.14 -2.20
N ILE A 103 5.44 3.52 -3.23
CA ILE A 103 6.38 2.39 -3.05
C ILE A 103 7.62 2.83 -2.28
N LEU A 104 8.10 4.07 -2.48
CA LEU A 104 9.25 4.58 -1.74
C LEU A 104 8.93 4.71 -0.24
N ALA A 105 7.71 5.14 0.10
CA ALA A 105 7.26 5.18 1.49
C ALA A 105 7.29 3.79 2.13
N ASP A 106 6.77 2.77 1.44
CA ASP A 106 6.78 1.39 1.94
C ASP A 106 8.20 0.88 2.16
N VAL A 107 9.10 1.08 1.19
CA VAL A 107 10.51 0.68 1.29
C VAL A 107 11.21 1.41 2.44
N VAL A 108 11.00 2.72 2.58
CA VAL A 108 11.58 3.51 3.68
C VAL A 108 11.10 2.99 5.03
N VAL A 109 9.81 2.69 5.19
CA VAL A 109 9.28 2.15 6.44
C VAL A 109 9.90 0.80 6.77
N ILE A 110 9.98 -0.12 5.79
CA ILE A 110 10.62 -1.42 5.98
C ILE A 110 12.08 -1.25 6.41
N VAL A 111 12.85 -0.42 5.70
CA VAL A 111 14.27 -0.20 6.00
C VAL A 111 14.44 0.43 7.37
N VAL A 112 13.70 1.49 7.69
CA VAL A 112 13.83 2.19 8.97
C VAL A 112 13.48 1.27 10.14
N LEU A 113 12.35 0.57 10.08
CA LEU A 113 11.87 -0.24 11.20
C LEU A 113 12.61 -1.57 11.38
N LEU A 114 13.19 -2.12 10.32
CA LEU A 114 13.98 -3.36 10.41
C LEU A 114 15.49 -3.12 10.57
N SER A 115 15.95 -1.88 10.40
CA SER A 115 17.36 -1.51 10.63
C SER A 115 17.61 -1.08 12.08
N PRO A 116 18.88 -0.99 12.51
CA PRO A 116 19.24 -0.41 13.81
C PRO A 116 18.76 1.03 14.01
N LEU A 117 18.32 1.73 12.96
CA LEU A 117 17.70 3.06 13.10
C LEU A 117 16.33 3.00 13.78
N GLY A 118 15.65 1.85 13.71
CA GLY A 118 14.32 1.66 14.29
C GLY A 118 14.30 1.74 15.82
N SER A 119 15.39 1.36 16.50
CA SER A 119 15.46 1.35 17.98
C SER A 119 15.40 2.74 18.62
N GLY A 120 15.60 3.81 17.86
CA GLY A 120 15.42 5.20 18.31
C GLY A 120 14.09 5.84 17.89
N VAL A 121 13.22 5.10 17.18
CA VAL A 121 11.97 5.61 16.58
C VAL A 121 10.73 4.94 17.19
N THR A 122 10.90 3.74 17.78
CA THR A 122 9.89 3.02 18.57
C THR A 122 9.88 3.45 20.01
#